data_AF-A0A0M9YC40-F1
#
_entry.id   AF-A0A0M9YC40-F1
#
_cell.length_a   1.000
_cell.length_b   1.000
_cell.length_c   1.000
_cell.angle_alpha   90.00
_cell.angle_beta   90.00
_cell.angle_gamma   90.00
#
_symmetry.space_group_name_H-M   'P 1'
#
loop_
_entity.id
_entity.type
_entity.pdbx_description
1 polymer ?
#
loop_
_entity_poly.entity_id
_entity_poly.type
_entity_poly.pdbx_seq_one_letter_code
_entity_poly.pdbx_strand_id
1 'polypeptide(L)'
;PVNPDNPARRQLAVELLTELRRADPRLLLGEQDVQRLAGAVEAWLERGATHQAITAALCANLPERPRSAAGLIAYRLTVQLPPRLAALPHRPPFVPPDPFTNCEKCDRAFRSPTRGGRCRDCEGGKDREGGNDDGSRAA
;
A
#
# COMPACT_ATOMS: atom_id res chain seq x y z
N PRO A 1 12.16 7.61 -2.84
CA PRO A 1 13.38 7.19 -3.56
C PRO A 1 14.03 5.95 -2.92
N VAL A 2 14.27 4.91 -3.70
CA VAL A 2 15.00 3.71 -3.28
C VAL A 2 16.48 4.09 -3.21
N ASN A 3 16.97 4.43 -2.02
CA ASN A 3 18.39 4.66 -1.80
C ASN A 3 19.09 3.28 -1.74
N PRO A 4 20.04 2.99 -2.65
CA PRO A 4 20.80 1.73 -2.65
C PRO A 4 21.71 1.61 -1.42
N ASP A 5 22.08 2.72 -0.79
CA ASP A 5 22.90 2.75 0.43
C ASP A 5 22.04 3.09 1.65
N ASN A 6 20.96 2.33 1.88
CA ASN A 6 20.16 2.49 3.09
C ASN A 6 20.78 1.63 4.23
N PRO A 7 21.49 2.23 5.20
CA PRO A 7 22.17 1.47 6.25
C PRO A 7 21.20 0.64 7.10
N ALA A 8 19.95 1.09 7.25
CA ALA A 8 18.93 0.33 7.97
C ALA A 8 18.52 -0.95 7.21
N ARG A 9 18.47 -0.91 5.88
CA ARG A 9 18.12 -2.08 5.06
C ARG A 9 19.25 -3.12 5.10
N ARG A 10 20.49 -2.65 5.01
CA ARG A 10 21.66 -3.51 5.13
C ARG A 10 21.74 -4.18 6.49
N GLN A 11 21.46 -3.42 7.56
CA GLN A 11 21.41 -3.96 8.91
C GLN A 11 20.34 -5.06 9.04
N LEU A 12 19.12 -4.81 8.54
CA LEU A 12 18.06 -5.83 8.51
C LEU A 12 18.45 -7.07 7.71
N ALA A 13 19.15 -6.91 6.59
CA ALA A 13 19.65 -8.02 5.78
C ALA A 13 20.68 -8.87 6.54
N VAL A 14 21.63 -8.23 7.23
CA VAL A 14 22.65 -8.90 8.05
C VAL A 14 22.01 -9.63 9.23
N GLU A 15 21.04 -9.00 9.91
CA GLU A 15 20.29 -9.61 11.01
C GLU A 15 19.53 -10.85 10.53
N LEU A 16 18.80 -10.74 9.43
CA LEU A 16 18.09 -11.87 8.82
C LEU A 16 19.01 -13.06 8.56
N LEU A 17 20.15 -12.82 7.89
CA LEU A 17 21.13 -13.87 7.56
C LEU A 17 21.74 -14.50 8.82
N THR A 18 21.98 -13.71 9.86
CA THR A 18 22.52 -14.17 11.15
C THR A 18 21.51 -15.04 11.89
N GLU A 19 20.23 -14.72 11.79
CA GLU A 19 19.13 -15.43 12.44
C GLU A 19 18.72 -16.72 11.73
N LEU A 20 19.13 -16.94 10.47
CA LEU A 20 18.84 -18.17 9.73
C LEU A 20 19.25 -19.45 10.47
N ARG A 21 20.35 -19.42 11.23
CA ARG A 21 20.80 -20.57 12.04
C ARG A 21 19.79 -20.97 13.11
N ARG A 22 18.95 -20.04 13.59
CA ARG A 22 17.87 -20.32 14.55
C ARG A 22 16.66 -20.94 13.86
N ALA A 23 16.42 -20.57 12.61
CA ALA A 23 15.34 -21.14 11.80
C ALA A 23 15.69 -22.56 11.31
N ASP A 24 16.93 -22.78 10.87
CA ASP A 24 17.44 -24.10 10.52
C ASP A 24 18.96 -24.19 10.79
N PRO A 25 19.42 -25.11 11.67
CA PRO A 25 20.82 -25.21 12.05
C PRO A 25 21.75 -25.61 10.89
N ARG A 26 21.21 -26.13 9.78
CA ARG A 26 21.99 -26.47 8.58
C ARG A 26 22.46 -25.23 7.81
N LEU A 27 21.87 -24.06 8.07
CA LEU A 27 22.18 -22.78 7.42
C LEU A 27 23.15 -21.94 8.25
N LEU A 28 24.24 -22.54 8.70
CA LEU A 28 25.30 -21.82 9.40
C LEU A 28 26.20 -21.07 8.41
N LEU A 29 26.29 -19.75 8.56
CA LEU A 29 27.06 -18.86 7.69
C LEU A 29 28.22 -18.23 8.45
N GLY A 30 29.37 -18.12 7.80
CA GLY A 30 30.48 -17.30 8.29
C GLY A 30 30.18 -15.81 8.12
N GLU A 31 30.85 -14.96 8.90
CA GLU A 31 30.66 -13.51 8.86
C GLU A 31 30.91 -12.91 7.48
N GLN A 32 31.97 -13.38 6.79
CA GLN A 32 32.29 -12.93 5.43
C GLN A 32 31.19 -13.30 4.43
N ASP A 33 30.56 -14.47 4.58
CA ASP A 33 29.45 -14.88 3.74
C ASP A 33 28.20 -14.02 4.01
N VAL A 34 27.93 -13.70 5.27
CA VAL A 34 26.82 -12.80 5.64
C VAL A 34 27.00 -11.44 4.98
N GLN A 35 28.18 -10.84 5.08
CA GLN A 35 28.47 -9.54 4.45
C GLN A 35 28.37 -9.59 2.93
N ARG A 36 28.81 -10.70 2.31
CA ARG A 36 28.69 -10.90 0.86
C ARG A 36 27.24 -11.04 0.40
N LEU A 37 26.41 -11.75 1.18
CA LEU A 37 25.02 -12.06 0.83
C LEU A 37 24.05 -10.92 1.17
N ALA A 38 24.42 -10.01 2.08
CA ALA A 38 23.56 -8.91 2.52
C ALA A 38 22.94 -8.13 1.35
N GLY A 39 23.74 -7.76 0.34
CA GLY A 39 23.24 -7.01 -0.83
C GLY A 39 22.19 -7.76 -1.65
N ALA A 40 22.27 -9.10 -1.71
CA ALA A 40 21.26 -9.89 -2.39
C ALA A 40 19.94 -9.94 -1.60
N VAL A 41 19.99 -9.95 -0.27
CA VAL A 41 18.80 -9.84 0.59
C VAL A 41 18.20 -8.44 0.50
N GLU A 42 19.02 -7.39 0.45
CA GLU A 42 18.55 -6.02 0.23
C GLU A 42 17.72 -5.91 -1.06
N ALA A 43 18.16 -6.56 -2.14
CA ALA A 43 17.40 -6.60 -3.39
C ALA A 43 16.02 -7.28 -3.24
N TRP A 44 15.86 -8.25 -2.34
CA TRP A 44 14.54 -8.84 -2.02
C TRP A 44 13.67 -7.86 -1.24
N LEU A 45 14.25 -7.21 -0.22
CA LEU A 45 13.56 -6.22 0.60
C LEU A 45 13.10 -5.02 -0.23
N GLU A 46 13.92 -4.56 -1.18
CA GLU A 46 13.55 -3.49 -2.14
C GLU A 46 12.37 -3.86 -3.02
N ARG A 47 12.18 -5.15 -3.30
CA ARG A 47 11.04 -5.66 -4.08
C ARG A 47 9.82 -5.95 -3.21
N GLY A 48 9.86 -5.56 -1.94
CA GLY A 48 8.76 -5.69 -0.99
C GLY A 48 8.64 -7.05 -0.34
N ALA A 49 9.64 -7.93 -0.48
CA ALA A 49 9.65 -9.19 0.26
C ALA A 49 9.79 -8.91 1.76
N THR A 50 8.98 -9.55 2.59
CA THR A 50 9.07 -9.42 4.04
C THR A 50 10.16 -10.32 4.59
N HIS A 51 10.67 -10.01 5.80
CA HIS A 51 11.63 -10.85 6.51
C HIS A 51 11.15 -12.31 6.56
N GLN A 52 9.91 -12.54 7.02
CA GLN A 52 9.33 -13.88 7.11
C GLN A 52 9.27 -14.60 5.75
N ALA A 53 8.91 -13.89 4.68
CA ALA A 53 8.83 -14.48 3.34
C ALA A 53 10.22 -14.88 2.82
N ILE A 54 11.24 -14.05 3.05
CA ILE A 54 12.63 -14.36 2.69
C ILE A 54 13.11 -15.59 3.47
N THR A 55 12.93 -15.60 4.80
CA THR A 55 13.33 -16.74 5.63
C THR A 55 12.65 -18.04 5.20
N ALA A 56 11.35 -18.01 4.93
CA ALA A 56 10.61 -19.16 4.43
C ALA A 56 11.16 -19.66 3.08
N ALA A 57 11.44 -18.75 2.15
CA ALA A 57 12.00 -19.10 0.85
C ALA A 57 13.41 -19.69 0.97
N LEU A 58 14.25 -19.18 1.87
CA LEU A 58 15.60 -19.70 2.10
C LEU A 58 15.59 -21.06 2.81
N CYS A 59 14.62 -21.32 3.69
CA CYS A 59 14.49 -22.58 4.44
C CYS A 59 13.63 -23.65 3.74
N ALA A 60 12.93 -23.33 2.65
CA ALA A 60 12.05 -24.28 1.96
C ALA A 60 12.84 -25.43 1.31
N ASN A 61 12.38 -26.69 1.37
CA ASN A 61 12.97 -27.82 0.63
C ASN A 61 14.51 -27.91 0.73
N LEU A 62 15.07 -27.72 1.93
CA LEU A 62 16.51 -27.82 2.13
C LEU A 62 16.98 -29.27 1.99
N PRO A 63 18.09 -29.51 1.27
CA PRO A 63 18.70 -30.83 1.24
C PRO A 63 19.11 -31.24 2.66
N GLU A 64 19.09 -32.54 2.95
CA GLU A 64 19.44 -33.06 4.28
C GLU A 64 20.83 -32.58 4.74
N ARG A 65 21.79 -32.56 3.82
CA ARG A 65 23.15 -32.02 4.04
C ARG A 65 23.56 -31.11 2.87
N PRO A 66 23.39 -29.78 2.99
CA PRO A 66 23.86 -28.87 1.96
C PRO A 66 25.39 -28.90 1.90
N ARG A 67 25.96 -29.07 0.70
CA ARG A 67 27.43 -29.03 0.51
C ARG A 67 28.01 -27.64 0.84
N SER A 68 27.22 -26.59 0.61
CA SER A 68 27.55 -25.21 0.98
C SER A 68 26.25 -24.45 1.28
N ALA A 69 26.07 -24.04 2.54
CA ALA A 69 24.94 -23.20 2.94
C ALA A 69 24.98 -21.84 2.23
N ALA A 70 26.15 -21.19 2.20
CA ALA A 70 26.33 -19.90 1.56
C ALA A 70 26.07 -19.96 0.04
N GLY A 71 26.55 -21.01 -0.64
CA GLY A 71 26.29 -21.21 -2.07
C GLY A 71 24.81 -21.46 -2.39
N LEU A 72 24.13 -22.25 -1.56
CA LEU A 72 22.69 -22.50 -1.70
C LEU A 72 21.87 -21.21 -1.52
N ILE A 73 22.18 -20.42 -0.48
CA ILE A 73 21.50 -19.15 -0.23
C ILE A 73 21.77 -18.16 -1.35
N ALA A 74 23.03 -18.03 -1.80
CA ALA A 74 23.38 -17.19 -2.94
C ALA A 74 22.53 -17.55 -4.17
N TYR A 75 22.50 -18.84 -4.52
CA TYR A 75 21.73 -19.35 -5.64
C TYR A 75 20.24 -19.00 -5.52
N ARG A 76 19.64 -19.21 -4.35
CA ARG A 76 18.22 -18.92 -4.13
C ARG A 76 17.91 -17.43 -4.21
N LEU A 77 18.72 -16.60 -3.57
CA LEU A 77 18.54 -15.15 -3.60
C LEU A 77 18.64 -14.61 -5.02
N THR A 78 19.45 -15.22 -5.89
CA THR A 78 19.54 -14.83 -7.30
C THR A 78 18.39 -15.37 -8.14
N VAL A 79 18.11 -16.68 -8.07
CA VAL A 79 17.15 -17.35 -8.97
C VAL A 79 15.70 -17.11 -8.58
N GLN A 80 15.40 -16.96 -7.29
CA GLN A 80 14.04 -16.75 -6.78
C GLN A 80 13.73 -15.28 -6.49
N LEU A 81 14.57 -14.35 -6.97
CA LEU A 81 14.39 -12.93 -6.75
C LEU A 81 13.01 -12.48 -7.28
N PRO A 82 12.08 -12.05 -6.41
CA PRO A 82 10.71 -11.74 -6.82
C PRO A 82 10.69 -10.68 -7.93
N PRO A 83 9.79 -10.70 -8.91
CA PRO A 83 9.66 -9.59 -9.86
C PRO A 83 9.29 -8.30 -9.12
N ARG A 84 9.65 -7.14 -9.69
CA ARG A 84 9.19 -5.86 -9.14
C ARG A 84 7.68 -5.77 -9.33
N LEU A 85 6.95 -5.52 -8.23
CA LEU A 85 5.53 -5.24 -8.31
C LEU A 85 5.32 -3.95 -9.12
N ALA A 86 4.41 -3.98 -10.08
CA ALA A 86 3.99 -2.77 -10.77
C ALA A 86 3.49 -1.77 -9.73
N ALA A 87 3.88 -0.50 -9.87
CA ALA A 87 3.32 0.54 -9.04
C ALA A 87 1.80 0.50 -9.20
N LEU A 88 1.07 0.37 -8.09
CA LEU A 88 -0.37 0.54 -8.13
C LEU A 88 -0.65 1.91 -8.75
N PRO A 89 -1.60 2.02 -9.70
CA PRO A 89 -1.98 3.32 -10.20
C PRO A 89 -2.35 4.19 -9.00
N HIS A 90 -1.72 5.36 -8.88
CA HIS A 90 -2.08 6.30 -7.83
C HIS A 90 -3.57 6.56 -7.95
N ARG A 91 -4.35 6.08 -6.98
CA ARG A 91 -5.76 6.42 -6.90
C ARG A 91 -5.80 7.94 -6.77
N PRO A 92 -6.50 8.66 -7.66
CA PRO A 92 -6.60 10.11 -7.53
C PRO A 92 -7.11 10.43 -6.12
N PRO A 93 -6.63 11.51 -5.49
CA PRO A 93 -7.07 11.88 -4.16
C PRO A 93 -8.60 11.94 -4.15
N PHE A 94 -9.21 11.36 -3.12
CA PHE A 94 -10.66 11.42 -2.96
C PHE A 94 -11.08 12.87 -2.81
N VAL A 95 -11.83 13.38 -3.80
CA VAL A 95 -12.48 14.68 -3.71
C VAL A 95 -13.89 14.41 -3.17
N PRO A 96 -14.20 14.77 -1.91
CA PRO A 96 -15.56 14.63 -1.41
C PRO A 96 -16.51 15.48 -2.27
N PRO A 97 -17.74 15.01 -2.55
CA PRO A 97 -18.73 15.84 -3.22
C PRO A 97 -19.05 17.06 -2.37
N ASP A 98 -19.39 18.17 -3.03
CA ASP A 98 -19.80 19.40 -2.35
C ASP A 98 -20.94 19.12 -1.33
N PRO A 99 -20.89 19.77 -0.16
CA PRO A 99 -21.90 19.61 0.87
C PRO A 99 -23.27 20.09 0.37
N PHE A 100 -24.33 19.55 0.96
CA PHE A 100 -25.68 20.08 0.74
C PHE A 100 -25.88 21.38 1.50
N THR A 101 -26.48 22.36 0.83
CA THR A 101 -26.93 23.63 1.40
C THR A 101 -28.32 23.95 0.85
N ASN A 102 -29.13 24.71 1.60
CA ASN A 102 -30.46 25.13 1.14
C ASN A 102 -30.38 26.46 0.40
N CYS A 103 -31.24 26.60 -0.62
CA CYS A 103 -31.36 27.84 -1.37
C CYS A 103 -32.02 28.93 -0.53
N GLU A 104 -31.41 30.12 -0.48
CA GLU A 104 -31.95 31.25 0.28
C GLU A 104 -33.30 31.78 -0.23
N LYS A 105 -33.70 31.45 -1.46
CA LYS A 105 -34.95 31.93 -2.08
C LYS A 105 -36.10 30.93 -1.98
N CYS A 106 -35.84 29.64 -2.22
CA CYS A 106 -36.88 28.61 -2.33
C CYS A 106 -36.68 27.44 -1.36
N ASP A 107 -35.72 27.53 -0.44
CA ASP A 107 -35.33 26.50 0.54
C ASP A 107 -34.97 25.11 -0.06
N ARG A 108 -34.80 25.03 -1.37
CA ARG A 108 -34.42 23.79 -2.06
C ARG A 108 -33.00 23.39 -1.70
N ALA A 109 -32.80 22.15 -1.23
CA ALA A 109 -31.48 21.57 -1.02
C ALA A 109 -30.73 21.34 -2.34
N PHE A 110 -29.48 21.80 -2.42
CA PHE A 110 -28.57 21.60 -3.55
C PHE A 110 -27.12 21.50 -3.07
N ARG A 111 -26.22 21.03 -3.94
CA ARG A 111 -24.79 20.88 -3.60
C ARG A 111 -24.03 22.15 -3.99
N SER A 112 -23.23 22.69 -3.07
CA SER A 112 -22.43 23.90 -3.30
C SER A 112 -21.21 23.92 -2.38
N PRO A 113 -20.04 24.41 -2.84
CA PRO A 113 -18.86 24.59 -2.00
C PRO A 113 -19.04 25.71 -0.97
N THR A 114 -19.95 26.65 -1.22
CA THR A 114 -20.21 27.81 -0.36
C THR A 114 -21.59 27.70 0.30
N ARG A 115 -21.67 28.03 1.59
CA ARG A 115 -22.95 28.15 2.32
C ARG A 115 -23.67 29.44 1.90
N GLY A 116 -24.99 29.38 1.73
CA GLY A 116 -25.81 30.57 1.44
C GLY A 116 -25.86 30.93 -0.05
N GLY A 117 -26.09 29.94 -0.92
CA GLY A 117 -26.19 30.17 -2.36
C GLY A 117 -27.64 30.11 -2.86
N ARG A 118 -27.85 30.54 -4.11
CA ARG A 118 -29.10 30.29 -4.84
C ARG A 118 -28.96 29.01 -5.66
N CYS A 119 -30.04 28.23 -5.76
CA CYS A 119 -30.06 27.07 -6.64
C CYS A 119 -30.09 27.52 -8.11
N ARG A 120 -29.69 26.64 -9.03
CA ARG A 120 -29.65 26.91 -10.48
C ARG A 120 -30.97 27.45 -11.06
N ASP A 121 -32.10 27.04 -10.50
CA ASP A 121 -33.42 27.53 -10.94
C ASP A 121 -33.63 29.00 -10.53
N CYS A 122 -33.26 29.38 -9.30
CA CYS A 122 -33.34 30.75 -8.80
C CYS A 122 -32.24 31.66 -9.37
N GLU A 123 -31.08 31.12 -9.75
CA GLU A 123 -30.07 31.84 -10.51
C GLU A 123 -30.53 32.12 -11.95
N GLY A 124 -31.25 31.17 -12.54
CA GLY A 124 -31.86 31.29 -13.87
C GLY A 124 -33.19 32.05 -13.91
N GLY A 125 -33.59 32.71 -12.82
CA GLY A 125 -34.83 33.52 -12.75
C GLY A 125 -36.13 32.72 -12.87
N LYS A 126 -36.10 31.40 -12.68
CA LYS A 126 -37.30 30.56 -12.65
C LYS A 126 -37.84 30.51 -11.23
N ASP A 127 -38.65 31.50 -10.92
CA ASP A 127 -39.36 31.58 -9.66
C ASP A 127 -40.47 30.54 -9.70
N ARG A 128 -40.30 29.43 -8.98
CA ARG A 128 -41.44 28.60 -8.60
C ARG A 128 -42.17 29.33 -7.49
N GLU A 129 -42.98 30.31 -7.88
CA GLU A 129 -44.03 30.88 -7.05
C GLU A 129 -45.01 29.73 -6.72
N GLY A 130 -45.35 29.59 -5.44
CA GLY A 130 -46.00 28.40 -4.87
C GLY A 130 -47.24 27.93 -5.63
N GLY A 131 -47.29 26.62 -5.91
CA GLY A 131 -48.51 25.91 -6.30
C GLY A 131 -49.19 25.35 -5.06
N ASN A 132 -50.37 25.90 -4.78
CA ASN A 132 -51.17 25.83 -3.55
C ASN A 132 -52.20 24.66 -3.56
N ASP A 133 -52.76 24.36 -2.38
CA ASP A 133 -54.08 23.74 -2.05
C ASP A 133 -54.62 22.51 -2.84
N ASP A 134 -54.92 21.40 -2.13
CA ASP A 134 -56.33 20.97 -1.91
C ASP A 134 -56.44 19.82 -0.90
N GLY A 135 -57.47 19.86 -0.04
CA GLY A 135 -57.72 18.85 0.99
C GLY A 135 -58.58 19.28 2.17
N SER A 136 -59.54 20.21 2.01
CA SER A 136 -60.59 20.45 3.01
C SER A 136 -61.76 19.47 2.84
N ARG A 137 -61.90 18.56 3.82
CA ARG A 137 -63.13 18.22 4.60
C ARG A 137 -64.41 17.74 3.90
N ALA A 138 -64.86 16.53 4.24
CA ALA A 138 -66.28 16.23 4.51
C ALA A 138 -66.40 15.10 5.55
N ALA A 139 -67.32 15.29 6.50
CA ALA A 139 -67.70 14.38 7.58
C ALA A 139 -68.78 13.39 7.12
#